data_AF-A0A2K8VDM0-F1
#
_entry.id   AF-A0A2K8VDM0-F1
#
_cell.length_a   1.000
_cell.length_b   1.000
_cell.length_c   1.000
_cell.angle_alpha   90.00
_cell.angle_beta   90.00
_cell.angle_gamma   90.00
#
_symmetry.space_group_name_H-M   'P 1'
#
loop_
_entity.id
_entity.type
_entity.pdbx_description
1 polymer ?
#
loop_
_entity_poly.entity_id
_entity_poly.type
_entity_poly.pdbx_seq_one_letter_code
_entity_poly.pdbx_strand_id
1 'polypeptide(L)'
;MKYGIVSIILALAGISFVIWFNIEISELFKAHFLEQIGQNKMDLNPAVYTTGKGFKIIAFVIATIGIILGIKALREIKWIGIIGIILSAFLSFLAFYPMWKYFVQDLAIDVNFAS
;
A
#
# COMPACT_ATOMS: atom_id res chain seq x y z
N MET A 1 -11.01 -9.88 -24.09
CA MET A 1 -11.71 -10.22 -22.82
C MET A 1 -10.71 -10.57 -21.73
N LYS A 2 -9.77 -11.49 -22.00
CA LYS A 2 -8.75 -11.93 -21.05
C LYS A 2 -7.97 -10.76 -20.41
N TYR A 3 -7.53 -9.78 -21.21
CA TYR A 3 -6.71 -8.66 -20.70
C TYR A 3 -7.42 -7.74 -19.70
N GLY A 4 -8.71 -7.47 -19.90
CA GLY A 4 -9.48 -6.61 -18.98
C GLY A 4 -9.71 -7.28 -17.63
N ILE A 5 -10.09 -8.56 -17.63
CA ILE A 5 -10.26 -9.34 -16.40
C ILE A 5 -8.92 -9.50 -15.68
N VAL A 6 -7.85 -9.81 -16.41
CA VAL A 6 -6.49 -9.92 -15.83
C VAL A 6 -6.04 -8.60 -15.21
N SER A 7 -6.30 -7.46 -15.86
CA SER A 7 -6.00 -6.13 -15.31
C SER A 7 -6.70 -5.89 -13.96
N ILE A 8 -7.99 -6.24 -13.87
CA ILE A 8 -8.77 -6.12 -12.62
C ILE A 8 -8.20 -7.03 -11.53
N ILE A 9 -7.94 -8.30 -11.84
CA ILE A 9 -7.37 -9.26 -10.88
C ILE A 9 -6.01 -8.77 -10.38
N LEU A 10 -5.16 -8.26 -11.28
CA LEU A 10 -3.84 -7.74 -10.91
C LEU A 10 -3.96 -6.54 -9.97
N ALA A 11 -4.88 -5.61 -10.27
CA ALA A 11 -5.07 -4.43 -9.46
C ALA A 11 -5.64 -4.78 -8.07
N LEU A 12 -6.61 -5.70 -8.00
CA LEU A 12 -7.13 -6.19 -6.72
C LEU A 12 -6.06 -6.89 -5.89
N ALA A 13 -5.26 -7.77 -6.50
CA ALA A 13 -4.15 -8.44 -5.80
C ALA A 13 -3.12 -7.42 -5.28
N GLY A 14 -2.80 -6.39 -6.07
CA GLY A 14 -1.94 -5.30 -5.64
C GLY A 14 -2.53 -4.49 -4.48
N ILE A 15 -3.83 -4.19 -4.50
CA ILE A 15 -4.51 -3.48 -3.40
C ILE A 15 -4.48 -4.30 -2.13
N SER A 16 -4.82 -5.60 -2.20
CA SER A 16 -4.74 -6.52 -1.07
C SER A 16 -3.32 -6.58 -0.50
N PHE A 17 -2.31 -6.64 -1.37
CA PHE A 17 -0.91 -6.62 -0.96
C PHE A 17 -0.52 -5.33 -0.22
N VAL A 18 -0.93 -4.16 -0.74
CA VAL A 18 -0.65 -2.87 -0.09
C VAL A 18 -1.33 -2.77 1.27
N ILE A 19 -2.59 -3.20 1.40
CA ILE A 19 -3.32 -3.20 2.68
C ILE A 19 -2.62 -4.12 3.68
N TRP A 20 -2.39 -5.37 3.30
CA TRP A 20 -1.72 -6.36 4.16
C TRP A 20 -0.35 -5.85 4.64
N PHE A 21 0.45 -5.29 3.74
CA PHE A 21 1.75 -4.73 4.10
C PHE A 21 1.66 -3.55 5.08
N ASN A 22 0.67 -2.66 4.92
CA ASN A 22 0.48 -1.55 5.86
C ASN A 22 0.04 -2.05 7.25
N ILE A 23 -0.73 -3.13 7.33
CA ILE A 23 -1.09 -3.78 8.60
C ILE A 23 0.15 -4.37 9.26
N GLU A 24 0.92 -5.17 8.52
CA GLU A 24 2.17 -5.79 9.02
C GLU A 24 3.13 -4.74 9.59
N ILE A 25 3.35 -3.64 8.85
CA ILE A 25 4.19 -2.53 9.32
C ILE A 25 3.62 -1.90 10.59
N SER A 26 2.30 -1.77 10.70
CA SER A 26 1.67 -1.21 11.89
C SER A 26 1.84 -2.12 13.12
N GLU A 27 1.78 -3.44 12.94
CA GLU A 27 2.00 -4.43 13.99
C GLU A 27 3.45 -4.46 14.44
N LEU A 28 4.41 -4.49 13.49
CA LEU A 28 5.84 -4.39 13.78
C LEU A 28 6.18 -3.11 14.54
N PHE A 29 5.60 -1.97 14.12
CA PHE A 29 5.78 -0.70 14.79
C PHE A 29 5.24 -0.75 16.23
N LYS A 30 4.03 -1.30 16.46
CA LYS A 30 3.45 -1.47 17.79
C LYS A 30 4.30 -2.36 18.69
N ALA A 31 4.76 -3.51 18.18
CA ALA A 31 5.57 -4.45 18.94
C ALA A 31 6.88 -3.81 19.42
N HIS A 32 7.60 -3.11 18.52
CA HIS A 32 8.85 -2.44 18.90
C HIS A 32 8.63 -1.20 19.77
N PHE A 33 7.56 -0.44 19.55
CA PHE A 33 7.23 0.69 20.41
C PHE A 33 6.98 0.24 21.85
N LEU A 34 6.23 -0.85 22.04
CA LEU A 34 6.01 -1.45 23.37
C LEU A 34 7.30 -1.99 23.99
N GLU A 35 8.17 -2.62 23.19
CA GLU A 35 9.46 -3.12 23.63
C GLU A 35 10.40 -1.99 24.08
N GLN A 36 10.47 -0.88 23.34
CA GLN A 36 11.32 0.27 23.67
C GLN A 36 10.83 1.05 24.90
N ILE A 37 9.52 1.20 25.09
CA ILE A 37 8.94 1.76 26.32
C ILE A 37 9.31 0.87 27.52
N GLY A 38 9.18 -0.45 27.39
CA GLY A 38 9.59 -1.39 28.44
C GLY A 38 11.08 -1.32 28.79
N GLN A 39 11.91 -0.89 27.84
CA GLN A 39 13.36 -0.74 28.01
C GLN A 39 13.81 0.70 28.35
N ASN A 40 12.90 1.66 28.57
CA ASN A 40 13.22 3.07 28.86
C ASN A 40 14.14 3.75 27.83
N LYS A 41 14.17 3.26 26.58
CA LYS A 41 14.94 3.85 25.48
C LYS A 41 14.02 4.78 24.69
N MET A 42 14.00 6.05 25.08
CA MET A 42 13.12 7.09 24.52
C MET A 42 13.66 7.73 23.23
N ASP A 43 14.46 7.01 22.43
CA ASP A 43 14.92 7.48 21.11
C ASP A 43 14.19 6.70 20.02
N LEU A 44 12.92 7.05 19.82
CA LEU A 44 12.15 6.58 18.68
C LEU A 44 12.64 7.30 17.44
N ASN A 45 13.51 6.66 16.66
CA ASN A 45 13.78 7.08 15.29
C ASN A 45 12.82 6.35 14.33
N PRO A 46 11.65 6.93 13.98
CA PRO A 46 10.69 6.30 13.07
C PRO A 46 11.24 6.09 11.66
N ALA A 47 12.40 6.69 11.31
CA ALA A 47 12.98 6.60 9.98
C ALA A 47 13.47 5.17 9.64
N VAL A 48 13.89 4.38 10.63
CA VAL A 48 14.53 3.07 10.40
C VAL A 48 13.53 2.01 9.91
N TYR A 49 12.26 2.13 10.26
CA TYR A 49 11.20 1.19 9.86
C TYR A 49 10.51 1.55 8.54
N THR A 50 10.99 2.59 7.86
CA THR A 50 10.59 2.87 6.48
C THR A 50 11.26 1.90 5.49
N THR A 51 11.19 0.59 5.75
CA THR A 51 11.64 -0.50 4.86
C THR A 51 10.86 -0.54 3.53
N GLY A 52 9.93 0.39 3.32
CA GLY A 52 8.95 0.36 2.25
C GLY A 52 9.42 0.78 0.85
N LYS A 53 10.67 1.16 0.59
CA LYS A 53 11.06 1.57 -0.79
C LYS A 53 10.88 0.43 -1.80
N GLY A 54 11.31 -0.80 -1.47
CA GLY A 54 11.15 -1.96 -2.34
C GLY A 54 9.68 -2.35 -2.56
N PHE A 55 8.89 -2.36 -1.49
CA PHE A 55 7.46 -2.68 -1.54
C PHE A 55 6.65 -1.66 -2.34
N LYS A 56 6.98 -0.37 -2.20
CA LYS A 56 6.41 0.71 -3.03
C LYS A 56 6.73 0.50 -4.51
N ILE A 57 7.96 0.11 -4.84
CA ILE A 57 8.37 -0.20 -6.21
C ILE A 57 7.59 -1.41 -6.74
N ILE A 58 7.43 -2.48 -5.96
CA ILE A 58 6.66 -3.68 -6.36
C ILE A 58 5.20 -3.31 -6.63
N ALA A 59 4.54 -2.59 -5.72
CA ALA A 59 3.17 -2.15 -5.88
C ALA A 59 2.99 -1.23 -7.10
N PHE A 60 3.97 -0.33 -7.33
CA PHE A 60 3.99 0.56 -8.49
C PHE A 60 4.18 -0.20 -9.81
N VAL A 61 5.04 -1.23 -9.84
CA VAL A 61 5.22 -2.11 -11.01
C VAL A 61 3.92 -2.87 -11.31
N ILE A 62 3.27 -3.45 -10.30
CA ILE A 62 1.98 -4.13 -10.45
C ILE A 62 0.93 -3.16 -11.00
N ALA A 63 0.84 -1.95 -10.46
CA ALA A 63 -0.08 -0.93 -10.94
C ALA A 63 0.19 -0.54 -12.40
N THR A 64 1.47 -0.36 -12.76
CA THR A 64 1.88 -0.02 -14.13
C THR A 64 1.49 -1.13 -15.12
N ILE A 65 1.72 -2.40 -14.76
CA ILE A 65 1.29 -3.55 -15.57
C ILE A 65 -0.24 -3.57 -15.71
N GLY A 66 -0.97 -3.33 -14.61
CA GLY A 66 -2.43 -3.23 -14.60
C GLY A 66 -2.96 -2.16 -15.56
N ILE A 67 -2.35 -0.97 -15.57
CA ILE A 67 -2.68 0.13 -16.49
C ILE A 67 -2.43 -0.28 -17.94
N ILE A 68 -1.25 -0.85 -18.25
CA ILE A 68 -0.90 -1.29 -19.61
C ILE A 68 -1.91 -2.31 -20.15
N LEU A 69 -2.30 -3.29 -19.32
CA LEU A 69 -3.29 -4.30 -19.68
C LEU A 69 -4.69 -3.70 -19.84
N GLY A 70 -5.07 -2.74 -18.99
CA GLY A 70 -6.33 -2.02 -19.09
C GLY A 70 -6.43 -1.17 -20.38
N ILE A 71 -5.35 -0.47 -20.75
CA ILE A 71 -5.26 0.28 -22.02
C ILE A 71 -5.35 -0.66 -23.22
N LYS A 72 -4.70 -1.84 -23.17
CA LYS A 72 -4.86 -2.85 -24.21
C LYS A 72 -6.30 -3.36 -24.31
N ALA A 73 -7.01 -3.52 -23.19
CA ALA A 73 -8.42 -3.93 -23.18
C ALA A 73 -9.37 -2.84 -23.73
N LEU A 74 -9.03 -1.55 -23.56
CA LEU A 74 -9.76 -0.44 -24.15
C LEU A 74 -9.72 -0.44 -25.68
N ARG A 75 -8.60 -0.86 -26.29
CA ARG A 75 -8.51 -1.03 -27.75
C ARG A 75 -9.49 -2.07 -28.30
N GLU A 76 -9.98 -2.98 -27.46
CA GLU A 76 -11.05 -3.94 -27.82
C GLU A 76 -12.47 -3.37 -27.56
N ILE A 77 -12.62 -2.07 -27.27
CA ILE A 77 -13.90 -1.39 -26.94
C ILE A 77 -14.62 -2.04 -25.75
N LYS A 78 -13.85 -2.47 -24.74
CA LYS A 78 -14.40 -3.12 -23.55
C LYS A 78 -14.35 -2.17 -22.37
N TRP A 79 -15.54 -1.78 -21.89
CA TRP A 79 -15.74 -0.98 -20.66
C TRP A 79 -15.01 -1.56 -19.44
N ILE A 80 -14.85 -2.89 -19.40
CA ILE A 80 -14.06 -3.61 -18.38
C ILE A 80 -12.61 -3.11 -18.28
N GLY A 81 -12.01 -2.64 -19.38
CA GLY A 81 -10.66 -2.07 -19.38
C GLY A 81 -10.57 -0.76 -18.58
N ILE A 82 -11.63 0.07 -18.60
CA ILE A 82 -11.69 1.32 -17.83
C ILE A 82 -11.64 1.03 -16.34
N ILE A 83 -12.40 0.02 -15.89
CA ILE A 83 -12.43 -0.41 -14.49
C ILE A 83 -11.03 -0.82 -14.04
N GLY A 84 -10.32 -1.64 -14.82
CA GLY A 84 -8.95 -2.05 -14.52
C GLY A 84 -7.96 -0.88 -14.42
N ILE A 85 -8.09 0.13 -15.29
CA ILE A 85 -7.27 1.35 -15.24
C ILE A 85 -7.55 2.14 -13.96
N ILE A 86 -8.82 2.38 -13.62
CA ILE A 86 -9.21 3.13 -12.42
C ILE A 86 -8.66 2.44 -11.16
N LEU A 87 -8.85 1.11 -11.05
CA LEU A 87 -8.31 0.33 -9.94
C LEU A 87 -6.79 0.39 -9.86
N SER A 88 -6.09 0.37 -11.00
CA SER A 88 -4.61 0.45 -11.01
C SER A 88 -4.10 1.85 -10.68
N ALA A 89 -4.82 2.90 -11.08
CA ALA A 89 -4.52 4.27 -10.66
C ALA A 89 -4.73 4.45 -9.15
N PHE A 90 -5.81 3.89 -8.61
CA PHE A 90 -6.07 3.86 -7.17
C PHE A 90 -4.98 3.09 -6.40
N LEU A 91 -4.56 1.92 -6.91
CA LEU A 91 -3.42 1.18 -6.35
C LEU A 91 -2.13 2.02 -6.33
N SER A 92 -1.85 2.75 -7.40
CA SER A 92 -0.68 3.64 -7.45
C SER A 92 -0.74 4.69 -6.35
N PHE A 93 -1.90 5.30 -6.13
CA PHE A 93 -2.09 6.25 -5.04
C PHE A 93 -1.87 5.60 -3.67
N LEU A 94 -2.49 4.44 -3.43
CA LEU A 94 -2.34 3.69 -2.17
C LEU A 94 -0.91 3.25 -1.88
N ALA A 95 -0.12 2.91 -2.92
CA ALA A 95 1.26 2.49 -2.74
C ALA A 95 2.12 3.59 -2.07
N PHE A 96 1.88 4.86 -2.39
CA PHE A 96 2.62 5.97 -1.78
C PHE A 96 1.98 6.50 -0.51
N TYR A 97 0.69 6.25 -0.30
CA TYR A 97 -0.05 6.72 0.86
C TYR A 97 0.32 5.90 2.12
N PRO A 98 0.80 6.55 3.20
CA PRO A 98 1.24 5.85 4.42
C PRO A 98 0.04 5.45 5.30
N MET A 99 -0.77 4.47 4.84
CA MET A 99 -1.95 4.00 5.57
C MET A 99 -1.61 3.47 6.97
N TRP A 100 -0.43 2.88 7.16
CA TRP A 100 0.04 2.35 8.44
C TRP A 100 -0.06 3.35 9.59
N LYS A 101 0.09 4.66 9.35
CA LYS A 101 -0.05 5.69 10.38
C LYS A 101 -1.45 5.72 11.01
N TYR A 102 -2.47 5.47 10.20
CA TYR A 102 -3.87 5.45 10.67
C TYR A 102 -4.15 4.20 11.49
N PHE A 103 -3.57 3.05 11.15
CA PHE A 103 -3.71 1.82 11.93
C PHE A 103 -3.02 1.89 13.31
N VAL A 104 -2.07 2.82 13.48
CA VAL A 104 -1.39 3.08 14.75
C VAL A 104 -2.19 4.06 15.62
N GLN A 105 -2.85 5.07 15.04
CA GLN A 105 -3.61 6.10 15.79
C GLN A 105 -4.83 5.56 16.56
N ASP A 106 -5.39 4.42 16.18
CA ASP A 106 -6.50 3.79 16.92
C ASP A 106 -6.08 3.15 18.26
N LEU A 107 -4.78 2.98 18.52
CA LEU A 107 -4.30 2.79 19.89
C LEU A 107 -4.23 4.16 20.54
N ALA A 108 -4.93 4.36 21.66
CA ALA A 108 -5.04 5.56 22.49
C ALA A 108 -3.71 6.16 23.00
N ILE A 109 -2.75 6.39 22.11
CA ILE A 109 -1.47 7.01 22.34
C ILE A 109 -1.45 8.19 21.38
N ASP A 110 -1.60 9.38 21.95
CA ASP A 110 -1.49 10.67 21.26
C ASP A 110 -0.04 10.87 20.81
N VAL A 111 0.40 10.06 19.84
CA VAL A 111 1.71 10.22 19.20
C VAL A 111 1.55 11.37 18.24
N ASN A 112 1.78 12.58 18.76
CA ASN A 112 1.79 13.80 17.99
C ASN A 112 2.97 13.70 16.99
N PHE A 113 2.69 13.19 15.79
CA PHE A 113 3.62 13.17 14.65
C PHE A 113 3.75 14.61 14.12
N ALA A 114 4.26 15.52 14.95
CA ALA A 114 4.56 16.88 14.52
C ALA A 114 5.64 16.83 13.43
N SER A 115 5.32 17.46 12.31
CA SER A 115 6.16 17.65 11.12
C SER A 115 7.40 18.48 11.42
#